data_AF-A0A3M1RKL6-F1
#
_entry.id   AF-A0A3M1RKL6-F1
#
_cell.length_a   1.000
_cell.length_b   1.000
_cell.length_c   1.000
_cell.angle_alpha   90.00
_cell.angle_beta   90.00
_cell.angle_gamma   90.00
#
_symmetry.space_group_name_H-M   'P 1'
#
loop_
_entity.id
_entity.type
_entity.pdbx_description
1 polymer ?
#
loop_
_entity_poly.entity_id
_entity_poly.type
_entity_poly.pdbx_seq_one_letter_code
_entity_poly.pdbx_strand_id
1 'polypeptide(L)'
;IRTYAVEPANAPFLAKGKVKTTKHKIQGAGYAMVPPLWQPELCDGFLTATDNEAIRTARLLGKKEGICAGFSSGANVACALKLARKAEKGAVIVTVLCDTGLKYLSTDLYPA
;
A
#
# COMPACT_ATOMS: atom_id res chain seq x y z
N ILE A 1 -0.42 -20.07 -3.33
CA ILE A 1 -0.61 -18.61 -3.41
C ILE A 1 -0.27 -18.07 -2.03
N ARG A 2 0.44 -16.94 -1.93
CA ARG A 2 0.68 -16.26 -0.66
C ARG A 2 0.05 -14.87 -0.68
N THR A 3 -0.65 -14.50 0.38
CA THR A 3 -1.34 -13.22 0.52
C THR A 3 -0.64 -12.33 1.54
N TYR A 4 -0.62 -11.04 1.27
CA TYR A 4 0.03 -10.07 2.14
C TYR A 4 -0.86 -8.86 2.36
N ALA A 5 -1.11 -8.52 3.63
CA ALA A 5 -1.76 -7.26 3.97
C ALA A 5 -0.74 -6.12 3.99
N VAL A 6 -1.10 -4.99 3.38
CA VAL A 6 -0.27 -3.78 3.33
C VAL A 6 -0.77 -2.78 4.36
N GLU A 7 0.12 -2.35 5.26
CA GLU A 7 -0.18 -1.34 6.27
C GLU A 7 0.75 -0.12 6.16
N PRO A 8 0.33 1.06 6.65
CA PRO A 8 1.25 2.19 6.83
C PRO A 8 2.34 1.83 7.83
N ALA A 9 3.60 2.16 7.52
CA ALA A 9 4.74 1.88 8.39
C ALA A 9 4.66 2.54 9.77
N ASN A 10 3.89 3.62 9.90
CA ASN A 10 3.64 4.32 11.17
C ASN A 10 2.42 3.77 11.94
N ALA A 11 1.59 2.94 11.32
CA ALA A 11 0.41 2.32 11.93
C ALA A 11 0.21 0.84 11.51
N PRO A 12 1.20 -0.06 11.69
CA PRO A 12 1.10 -1.47 11.31
C PRO A 12 0.37 -2.30 12.38
N PHE A 13 -0.92 -2.03 12.56
CA PHE A 13 -1.71 -2.57 13.67
C PHE A 13 -2.05 -4.05 13.51
N LEU A 14 -2.47 -4.50 12.32
CA LEU A 14 -2.79 -5.91 12.07
C LEU A 14 -1.54 -6.79 12.15
N ALA A 15 -0.38 -6.26 11.76
CA ALA A 15 0.93 -6.89 11.94
C ALA A 15 1.39 -6.93 13.41
N LYS A 16 0.58 -6.45 14.37
CA LYS A 16 0.91 -6.29 15.79
C LYS A 16 2.16 -5.43 16.02
N GLY A 17 2.45 -4.51 15.09
CA GLY A 17 3.55 -3.57 15.21
C GLY A 17 3.16 -2.33 16.04
N LYS A 18 4.17 -1.55 16.42
CA LYS A 18 3.95 -0.32 17.20
C LYS A 18 3.29 0.76 16.35
N VAL A 19 2.04 1.10 16.66
CA VAL A 19 1.35 2.26 16.09
C VAL A 19 1.96 3.53 16.69
N LYS A 20 2.69 4.29 15.87
CA LYS A 20 3.27 5.58 16.24
C LYS A 20 2.28 6.72 16.06
N THR A 21 1.51 6.67 14.97
CA THR A 21 0.50 7.68 14.63
C THR A 21 -0.47 7.14 13.59
N THR A 22 -1.75 7.48 13.72
CA THR A 22 -2.78 7.22 12.70
C THR A 22 -2.89 8.34 11.66
N LYS A 23 -2.10 9.41 11.80
CA LYS A 23 -2.05 10.54 10.83
C LYS A 23 -1.13 10.25 9.64
N HIS A 24 -1.28 9.09 9.01
CA HIS A 24 -0.56 8.75 7.78
C HIS A 24 -1.31 9.28 6.55
N LYS A 25 -0.63 9.38 5.42
CA LYS A 25 -1.20 9.90 4.16
C LYS A 25 -1.84 8.83 3.29
N ILE A 26 -1.61 7.55 3.58
CA ILE A 26 -2.18 6.43 2.83
C ILE A 26 -3.70 6.33 3.08
N GLN A 27 -4.49 7.09 2.31
CA GLN A 27 -5.95 7.12 2.46
C GLN A 27 -6.59 5.78 2.05
N GLY A 28 -7.65 5.39 2.78
CA GLY A 28 -8.41 4.15 2.54
C GLY A 28 -7.87 2.89 3.25
N ALA A 29 -6.85 3.01 4.09
CA ALA A 29 -6.27 1.90 4.85
C ALA A 29 -5.76 2.39 6.23
N GLY A 30 -5.20 1.49 7.04
CA GLY A 30 -4.40 1.86 8.23
C GLY A 30 -5.16 2.37 9.44
N TYR A 31 -6.42 1.95 9.63
CA TYR A 31 -7.34 2.43 10.67
C TYR A 31 -6.93 2.12 12.13
N ALA A 32 -5.78 1.47 12.36
CA ALA A 32 -5.34 1.01 13.68
C ALA A 32 -6.42 0.23 14.47
N MET A 33 -7.20 -0.57 13.76
CA MET A 33 -8.25 -1.43 14.30
C MET A 33 -8.40 -2.67 13.41
N VAL A 34 -9.07 -3.70 13.90
CA VAL A 34 -9.44 -4.89 13.10
C VAL A 34 -10.73 -4.59 12.32
N PRO A 35 -10.73 -4.66 10.98
CA PRO A 35 -11.96 -4.51 10.19
C PRO A 35 -12.97 -5.65 10.45
N PRO A 36 -14.29 -5.41 10.41
CA PRO A 36 -15.29 -6.43 10.70
C PRO A 36 -15.25 -7.67 9.80
N LEU A 37 -14.77 -7.52 8.56
CA LEU A 37 -14.68 -8.61 7.57
C LEU A 37 -13.26 -9.20 7.45
N TRP A 38 -12.35 -8.85 8.37
CA TRP A 38 -10.99 -9.35 8.36
C TRP A 38 -10.92 -10.82 8.79
N GLN A 39 -10.29 -11.64 7.95
CA GLN A 39 -10.06 -13.07 8.20
C GLN A 39 -8.54 -13.31 8.31
N PRO A 40 -7.95 -13.36 9.52
CA PRO A 40 -6.51 -13.46 9.72
C PRO A 40 -5.87 -14.72 9.11
N GLU A 41 -6.62 -15.81 9.01
CA GLU A 41 -6.20 -17.08 8.39
C GLU A 41 -5.96 -16.97 6.89
N LEU A 42 -6.52 -15.94 6.22
CA LEU A 42 -6.30 -15.67 4.81
C LEU A 42 -5.08 -14.78 4.54
N CYS A 43 -4.26 -14.47 5.55
CA CYS A 43 -3.14 -13.54 5.44
C CYS A 43 -1.82 -14.22 5.84
N ASP A 44 -0.98 -14.55 4.86
CA ASP A 44 0.32 -15.21 5.10
C ASP A 44 1.39 -14.26 5.66
N GLY A 45 1.22 -12.94 5.51
CA GLY A 45 2.15 -11.98 6.08
C GLY A 45 1.75 -10.53 5.91
N PHE A 46 2.58 -9.65 6.48
CA PHE A 46 2.34 -8.21 6.46
C PHE A 46 3.50 -7.49 5.78
N LEU A 47 3.18 -6.47 5.02
CA LEU A 47 4.13 -5.56 4.38
C LEU A 47 3.79 -4.13 4.80
N THR A 48 4.81 -3.28 4.89
CA THR A 48 4.62 -1.88 5.26
C THR A 48 5.15 -0.92 4.22
N ALA A 49 4.39 0.14 3.97
CA ALA A 49 4.79 1.28 3.15
C ALA A 49 4.82 2.57 3.98
N THR A 50 5.85 3.38 3.76
CA THR A 50 5.85 4.77 4.24
C THR A 50 4.99 5.64 3.33
N ASP A 51 4.53 6.79 3.82
CA ASP A 51 3.79 7.77 3.02
C ASP A 51 4.57 8.19 1.77
N ASN A 52 5.88 8.43 1.92
CA ASN A 52 6.76 8.81 0.81
C ASN A 52 6.88 7.70 -0.25
N GLU A 53 6.95 6.43 0.17
CA GLU A 53 6.97 5.30 -0.75
C GLU A 53 5.65 5.17 -1.52
N ALA A 54 4.53 5.36 -0.84
CA ALA A 54 3.20 5.33 -1.46
C ALA A 54 3.06 6.44 -2.51
N ILE A 55 3.36 7.70 -2.14
CA ILE A 55 3.28 8.86 -3.03
C ILE A 55 4.22 8.71 -4.23
N ARG A 56 5.49 8.39 -3.97
CA ARG A 56 6.49 8.25 -5.04
C ARG A 56 6.10 7.15 -6.03
N THR A 57 5.60 6.02 -5.53
CA THR A 57 5.24 4.89 -6.38
C THR A 57 3.97 5.17 -7.19
N ALA A 58 2.95 5.81 -6.61
CA ALA A 58 1.76 6.23 -7.35
C ALA A 58 2.09 7.20 -8.50
N ARG A 59 3.00 8.16 -8.26
CA ARG A 59 3.50 9.05 -9.33
C ARG A 59 4.31 8.31 -10.38
N LEU A 60 5.13 7.34 -10.00
CA LEU A 60 5.89 6.51 -10.93
C LEU A 60 4.97 5.65 -11.80
N LEU A 61 3.89 5.09 -11.25
CA LEU A 61 2.87 4.38 -12.02
C LEU A 61 2.28 5.28 -13.11
N GLY A 62 1.90 6.52 -12.74
CA GLY A 62 1.39 7.48 -13.71
C GLY A 62 2.41 7.83 -14.79
N LYS A 63 3.67 8.05 -14.39
CA LYS A 63 4.74 8.48 -15.30
C LYS A 63 5.28 7.36 -16.22
N LYS A 64 5.37 6.12 -15.72
CA LYS A 64 6.04 5.01 -16.42
C LYS A 64 5.07 4.05 -17.09
N GLU A 65 3.91 3.84 -16.46
CA GLU A 65 2.94 2.83 -16.91
C GLU A 65 1.63 3.47 -17.43
N GLY A 66 1.49 4.80 -17.35
CA GLY A 66 0.26 5.50 -17.73
C GLY A 66 -0.91 5.28 -16.76
N ILE A 67 -0.65 4.77 -15.56
CA ILE A 67 -1.68 4.42 -14.59
C ILE A 67 -1.77 5.50 -13.50
N CYS A 68 -2.79 6.36 -13.58
CA CYS A 68 -3.07 7.38 -12.57
C CYS A 68 -3.85 6.77 -11.40
N ALA A 69 -3.17 6.46 -10.29
CA ALA A 69 -3.72 5.73 -9.14
C ALA A 69 -3.60 6.49 -7.81
N GLY A 70 -4.40 6.12 -6.81
CA GLY A 70 -4.39 6.73 -5.48
C GLY A 70 -3.23 6.30 -4.56
N PHE A 71 -3.27 6.81 -3.32
CA PHE A 71 -2.23 6.54 -2.31
C PHE A 71 -2.08 5.05 -1.98
N SER A 72 -3.18 4.35 -1.70
CA SER A 72 -3.17 2.92 -1.32
C SER A 72 -2.66 2.03 -2.46
N SER A 73 -3.01 2.34 -3.71
CA SER A 73 -2.44 1.71 -4.90
C SER A 73 -0.92 1.90 -4.99
N GLY A 74 -0.43 3.10 -4.71
CA GLY A 74 1.01 3.37 -4.62
C GLY A 74 1.69 2.57 -3.52
N ALA A 75 1.07 2.46 -2.34
CA ALA A 75 1.57 1.65 -1.22
C ALA A 75 1.65 0.16 -1.57
N ASN A 76 0.61 -0.35 -2.22
CA ASN A 76 0.49 -1.73 -2.69
C ASN A 76 1.60 -2.08 -3.68
N VAL A 77 1.83 -1.24 -4.69
CA VAL A 77 2.90 -1.46 -5.66
C VAL A 77 4.28 -1.29 -5.02
N ALA A 78 4.45 -0.35 -4.08
CA ALA A 78 5.72 -0.19 -3.37
C ALA A 78 6.07 -1.46 -2.59
N CYS A 79 5.10 -2.05 -1.89
CA CYS A 79 5.27 -3.31 -1.17
C CYS A 79 5.50 -4.49 -2.12
N ALA A 80 4.75 -4.57 -3.23
CA ALA A 80 4.94 -5.60 -4.24
C ALA A 80 6.36 -5.57 -4.83
N LEU A 81 6.90 -4.38 -5.13
CA LEU A 81 8.28 -4.22 -5.62
C LEU A 81 9.32 -4.63 -4.57
N LYS A 82 9.09 -4.35 -3.28
CA LYS A 82 9.96 -4.82 -2.19
C LYS A 82 9.92 -6.35 -2.07
N LEU A 83 8.74 -6.94 -2.18
CA LEU A 83 8.55 -8.39 -2.14
C LEU A 83 9.23 -9.06 -3.33
N ALA A 84 9.07 -8.50 -4.54
CA ALA A 84 9.68 -9.00 -5.77
C ALA A 84 11.21 -9.12 -5.69
N ARG A 85 11.88 -8.18 -5.02
CA ARG A 85 13.34 -8.21 -4.82
C ARG A 85 13.83 -9.38 -3.96
N LYS A 86 12.94 -9.98 -3.17
CA LYS A 86 13.23 -11.11 -2.28
C LYS A 86 12.59 -12.41 -2.77
N ALA A 87 11.78 -12.34 -3.82
CA ALA A 87 11.07 -13.48 -4.35
C ALA A 87 12.00 -14.36 -5.19
N GLU A 88 11.66 -15.64 -5.28
CA GLU A 88 12.35 -16.59 -6.15
C GLU A 88 12.20 -16.18 -7.62
N LYS A 89 13.22 -16.53 -8.43
CA LYS A 89 13.20 -16.23 -9.86
C LYS A 89 11.98 -16.91 -10.51
N GLY A 90 11.20 -16.13 -11.27
CA GLY A 90 9.99 -16.63 -11.93
C GLY A 90 8.71 -16.50 -11.09
N ALA A 91 8.80 -16.01 -9.84
CA ALA A 91 7.61 -15.70 -9.05
C ALA A 91 6.77 -14.60 -9.70
N VAL A 92 5.44 -14.79 -9.69
CA VAL A 92 4.47 -13.80 -10.15
C VAL A 92 3.81 -13.16 -8.93
N ILE A 93 3.87 -11.83 -8.85
CA ILE A 93 3.25 -11.04 -7.79
C ILE A 93 2.15 -10.19 -8.40
N VAL A 94 0.95 -10.31 -7.83
CA VAL A 94 -0.23 -9.53 -8.23
C VAL A 94 -0.59 -8.61 -7.07
N THR A 95 -1.06 -7.40 -7.40
CA THR A 95 -1.54 -6.44 -6.40
C THR A 95 -2.73 -5.65 -6.94
N VAL A 96 -3.53 -5.09 -6.02
CA VAL A 96 -4.74 -4.35 -6.36
C VAL A 96 -4.42 -2.85 -6.41
N LEU A 97 -4.90 -2.18 -7.46
CA LEU A 97 -4.96 -0.72 -7.51
C LEU A 97 -6.39 -0.30 -7.14
N CYS A 98 -6.55 0.26 -5.95
CA CYS A 98 -7.84 0.42 -5.30
C CYS A 98 -8.72 1.50 -5.92
N ASP A 99 -8.12 2.56 -6.45
CA ASP A 99 -8.82 3.66 -7.10
C ASP A 99 -7.93 4.52 -8.02
N THR A 100 -8.59 5.46 -8.71
CA THR A 100 -7.97 6.45 -9.60
C THR A 100 -7.32 7.61 -8.84
N GLY A 101 -6.21 8.10 -9.36
CA GLY A 101 -5.50 9.28 -8.88
C GLY A 101 -6.30 10.59 -8.99
N LEU A 102 -7.35 10.62 -9.83
CA LEU A 102 -8.19 11.81 -10.04
C LEU A 102 -8.86 12.31 -8.75
N LYS A 103 -9.12 11.43 -7.78
CA LYS A 103 -9.71 11.82 -6.47
C LYS A 103 -8.76 12.63 -5.59
N TYR A 104 -7.47 12.66 -5.95
CA TYR A 104 -6.39 13.16 -5.10
C TYR A 104 -5.72 14.42 -5.65
N LEU A 105 -6.29 15.06 -6.67
CA LEU A 105 -5.78 16.31 -7.28
C LEU A 105 -5.79 17.50 -6.31
N SER A 106 -6.60 17.45 -5.25
CA SER A 106 -6.65 18.44 -4.17
C SER A 106 -5.79 18.08 -2.95
N THR A 107 -4.98 17.02 -3.07
CA THR A 107 -4.12 16.52 -1.98
C THR A 107 -2.64 16.68 -2.36
N ASP A 108 -1.74 16.26 -1.49
CA ASP A 108 -0.31 16.24 -1.77
C ASP A 108 0.15 15.04 -2.62
N LEU A 109 -0.76 14.15 -3.03
CA LEU A 109 -0.41 13.05 -3.94
C LEU A 109 0.01 13.58 -5.31
N TYR A 110 -0.80 14.47 -5.90
CA TYR A 110 -0.57 15.08 -7.20
C TYR A 110 -0.61 16.60 -7.04
N PRO A 111 0.52 17.23 -6.66
CA PRO A 111 0.57 18.69 -6.55
C PRO A 111 0.28 19.31 -7.91
N ALA A 112 -0.42 20.44 -7.87
CA ALA A 112 -0.67 21.30 -9.02
C ALA A 112 0.63 21.82 -9.65
#